data_AF-A0A8X6GFA2-F1
#
_entry.id   AF-A0A8X6GFA2-F1
#
_cell.length_a   1.000
_cell.length_b   1.000
_cell.length_c   1.000
_cell.angle_alpha   90.00
_cell.angle_beta   90.00
_cell.angle_gamma   90.00
#
_symmetry.space_group_name_H-M   'P 1'
#
loop_
_entity.id
_entity.type
_entity.pdbx_description
1 polymer ?
#
loop_
_entity_poly.entity_id
_entity_poly.type
_entity_poly.pdbx_seq_one_letter_code
_entity_poly.pdbx_strand_id
1 'polypeptide(L)'
;MLEEIGFEILYCKEEVKMDVISSDEKYRDFFSSVCAVIPHIPADKREKFKDCFIQELLRQNGRDSNGLPYLKANVIELVLRKK
;
A
#
# COMPACT_ATOMS: atom_id res chain seq x y z
N MET A 1 23.83 1.94 -4.60
CA MET A 1 23.38 1.65 -3.21
C MET A 1 23.51 2.89 -2.33
N LEU A 2 22.80 2.99 -1.18
CA LEU A 2 22.83 4.18 -0.30
C LEU A 2 24.25 4.57 0.16
N GLU A 3 25.12 3.58 0.34
CA GLU A 3 26.52 3.79 0.72
C GLU A 3 27.35 4.45 -0.38
N GLU A 4 27.05 4.16 -1.65
CA GLU A 4 27.71 4.76 -2.82
C GLU A 4 27.36 6.24 -2.99
N ILE A 5 26.22 6.68 -2.44
CA ILE A 5 25.78 8.08 -2.48
C ILE A 5 26.06 8.83 -1.16
N GLY A 6 26.96 8.32 -0.32
CA GLY A 6 27.50 9.04 0.84
C GLY A 6 26.75 8.85 2.16
N PHE A 7 25.95 7.80 2.28
CA PHE A 7 25.31 7.43 3.55
C PHE A 7 26.02 6.25 4.23
N GLU A 8 25.78 6.13 5.51
CA GLU A 8 26.08 4.96 6.33
C GLU A 8 24.76 4.41 6.87
N ILE A 9 24.56 3.10 6.72
CA ILE A 9 23.38 2.42 7.23
C ILE A 9 23.67 2.03 8.69
N LEU A 10 23.00 2.71 9.63
CA LEU A 10 23.13 2.44 11.06
C LEU A 10 22.19 1.32 11.50
N TYR A 11 21.06 1.18 10.83
CA TYR A 11 20.02 0.20 11.12
C TYR A 11 19.25 -0.15 9.85
N CYS A 12 18.92 -1.43 9.71
CA CYS A 12 18.02 -1.94 8.68
C CYS A 12 17.13 -3.01 9.30
N LYS A 13 15.82 -2.86 9.16
CA LYS A 13 14.83 -3.85 9.55
C LYS A 13 13.81 -4.03 8.44
N GLU A 14 13.56 -5.29 8.10
CA GLU A 14 12.47 -5.69 7.24
C GLU A 14 11.38 -6.34 8.10
N GLU A 15 10.13 -5.91 7.93
CA GLU A 15 9.00 -6.51 8.61
C GLU A 15 7.75 -6.51 7.73
N VAL A 16 6.87 -7.49 7.97
CA VAL A 16 5.53 -7.50 7.38
C VAL A 16 4.58 -6.82 8.36
N LYS A 17 3.97 -5.71 7.95
CA LYS A 17 2.92 -5.02 8.71
C LYS A 17 1.54 -5.38 8.20
N MET A 18 0.60 -5.43 9.13
CA MET A 18 -0.83 -5.56 8.87
C MET A 18 -1.56 -4.41 9.53
N ASP A 19 -2.16 -3.54 8.72
CA ASP A 19 -2.90 -2.37 9.18
C ASP A 19 -4.38 -2.55 8.85
N VAL A 20 -5.23 -2.70 9.87
CA VAL A 20 -6.68 -2.83 9.70
C VAL A 20 -7.26 -1.46 9.35
N ILE A 21 -8.05 -1.41 8.27
CA ILE A 21 -8.71 -0.22 7.78
C ILE A 21 -10.16 -0.23 8.27
N SER A 22 -10.63 0.89 8.81
CA SER A 22 -11.86 0.93 9.61
C SER A 22 -13.17 0.71 8.83
N SER A 23 -13.14 0.67 7.49
CA SER A 23 -14.30 0.36 6.65
C SER A 23 -13.89 0.07 5.20
N ASP A 24 -14.78 -0.59 4.46
CA ASP A 24 -14.62 -0.83 3.02
C ASP A 24 -14.56 0.48 2.21
N GLU A 25 -15.29 1.51 2.63
CA GLU A 25 -15.25 2.84 2.00
C GLU A 25 -13.87 3.48 2.14
N LYS A 26 -13.31 3.53 3.36
CA LYS A 26 -11.96 4.07 3.56
C LYS A 26 -10.89 3.26 2.83
N TYR A 27 -11.09 1.95 2.74
CA TYR A 27 -10.21 1.07 1.96
C TYR A 27 -10.25 1.45 0.47
N ARG A 28 -11.46 1.55 -0.10
CA ARG A 28 -11.68 1.95 -1.49
C ARG A 28 -11.06 3.32 -1.78
N ASP A 29 -11.29 4.29 -0.91
CA ASP A 29 -10.80 5.66 -1.08
C ASP A 29 -9.28 5.72 -0.99
N PHE A 30 -8.68 5.07 0.01
CA PHE A 30 -7.22 5.02 0.17
C PHE A 30 -6.55 4.46 -1.08
N PHE A 31 -6.93 3.26 -1.52
CA PHE A 31 -6.30 2.61 -2.66
C PHE A 31 -6.62 3.32 -3.98
N SER A 32 -7.81 3.91 -4.11
CA SER A 32 -8.14 4.73 -5.28
C SER A 32 -7.31 6.02 -5.33
N SER A 33 -6.96 6.60 -4.17
CA SER A 33 -6.16 7.83 -4.12
C SER A 33 -4.69 7.62 -4.50
N VAL A 34 -4.13 6.45 -4.18
CA VAL A 34 -2.71 6.13 -4.43
C VAL A 34 -2.46 5.44 -5.77
N CYS A 35 -3.51 4.93 -6.43
CA CYS A 35 -3.38 4.28 -7.73
C CYS A 35 -3.16 5.30 -8.84
N ALA A 36 -1.90 5.48 -9.24
CA ALA A 36 -1.50 6.40 -10.30
C ALA A 36 -2.13 6.10 -11.68
N VAL A 37 -2.67 4.90 -11.88
CA VAL A 37 -3.27 4.48 -13.17
C VAL A 37 -4.70 5.01 -13.34
N ILE A 38 -5.46 5.20 -12.24
CA ILE A 38 -6.88 5.59 -12.29
C ILE A 38 -7.15 6.85 -13.11
N PRO A 39 -6.38 7.95 -13.00
CA PRO A 39 -6.59 9.16 -13.78
C PRO A 39 -6.51 8.93 -15.31
N HIS A 40 -5.75 7.91 -15.74
CA HIS A 40 -5.54 7.58 -17.15
C HIS A 40 -6.57 6.60 -17.72
N ILE A 41 -7.49 6.10 -16.88
CA ILE A 41 -8.58 5.24 -17.34
C ILE A 41 -9.68 6.11 -17.98
N PRO A 42 -10.20 5.74 -19.18
CA PRO A 42 -11.36 6.36 -19.79
C PRO A 42 -12.52 6.51 -18.80
N ALA A 43 -13.18 7.67 -18.80
CA ALA A 43 -14.18 8.01 -17.79
C ALA A 43 -15.32 6.99 -17.69
N ASP A 44 -15.76 6.44 -18.82
CA ASP A 44 -16.78 5.39 -18.94
C ASP A 44 -16.37 4.05 -18.32
N LYS A 45 -15.06 3.80 -18.16
CA LYS A 45 -14.51 2.54 -17.62
C LYS A 45 -13.97 2.68 -16.20
N ARG A 46 -13.85 3.91 -15.69
CA ARG A 46 -13.13 4.20 -14.45
C ARG A 46 -13.73 3.52 -13.23
N GLU A 47 -15.05 3.58 -13.05
CA GLU A 47 -15.69 2.94 -11.88
C GLU A 47 -15.58 1.42 -11.94
N LYS A 48 -15.79 0.81 -13.11
CA LYS A 48 -15.58 -0.63 -13.30
C LYS A 48 -14.13 -1.03 -13.01
N PHE A 49 -13.16 -0.23 -13.42
CA PHE A 49 -11.75 -0.46 -13.10
C PHE A 49 -11.51 -0.41 -11.59
N LYS A 50 -12.03 0.62 -10.90
CA LYS A 50 -11.91 0.72 -9.43
C LYS A 50 -12.49 -0.49 -8.73
N ASP A 51 -13.67 -0.97 -9.13
CA ASP A 51 -14.28 -2.17 -8.54
C ASP A 51 -13.38 -3.40 -8.68
N CYS A 52 -12.90 -3.69 -9.89
CA CYS A 52 -11.99 -4.80 -10.13
C CYS A 52 -10.68 -4.66 -9.34
N PHE A 53 -10.12 -3.45 -9.31
CA PHE A 53 -8.89 -3.14 -8.60
C PHE A 53 -9.01 -3.36 -7.09
N ILE A 54 -10.09 -2.87 -6.47
CA ILE A 54 -10.33 -3.03 -5.03
C ILE A 54 -10.59 -4.49 -4.68
N GLN A 55 -11.36 -5.22 -5.49
CA GLN A 55 -11.57 -6.66 -5.26
C GLN A 55 -10.26 -7.44 -5.30
N GLU A 56 -9.38 -7.14 -6.25
CA GLU A 56 -8.07 -7.80 -6.35
C GLU A 56 -7.16 -7.46 -5.17
N LEU A 57 -7.16 -6.20 -4.72
CA LEU A 57 -6.43 -5.79 -3.52
C LEU A 57 -6.95 -6.48 -2.25
N LEU A 58 -8.26 -6.60 -2.10
CA LEU A 58 -8.87 -7.32 -0.98
C LEU A 58 -8.51 -8.81 -1.00
N ARG A 59 -8.41 -9.42 -2.19
CA ARG A 59 -7.98 -10.81 -2.35
C ARG A 59 -6.52 -11.01 -1.91
N GLN A 60 -5.65 -10.04 -2.15
CA GLN A 60 -4.23 -10.12 -1.78
C GLN A 60 -3.97 -9.78 -0.32
N ASN A 61 -4.69 -8.80 0.22
CA ASN A 61 -4.55 -8.42 1.61
C ASN A 61 -5.40 -9.35 2.49
N GLY A 62 -6.71 -9.16 2.52
CA GLY A 62 -7.67 -9.98 3.27
C GLY A 62 -8.59 -9.15 4.18
N ARG A 63 -9.29 -9.86 5.07
CA ARG A 63 -10.14 -9.29 6.13
C ARG A 63 -9.79 -9.89 7.49
N ASP A 64 -9.91 -9.08 8.54
CA ASP A 64 -9.66 -9.50 9.93
C ASP A 64 -10.83 -10.35 10.48
N SER A 65 -10.75 -10.73 11.76
CA SER A 65 -11.80 -11.50 12.43
C SER A 65 -13.14 -10.77 12.55
N ASN A 66 -13.16 -9.45 12.42
CA ASN A 66 -14.36 -8.63 12.44
C ASN A 66 -14.91 -8.37 11.03
N GLY A 67 -14.27 -8.93 9.99
CA GLY A 67 -14.61 -8.71 8.60
C GLY A 67 -14.11 -7.36 8.05
N LEU A 68 -13.29 -6.61 8.79
CA LEU A 68 -12.70 -5.36 8.32
C LEU A 68 -11.54 -5.63 7.37
N PRO A 69 -11.40 -4.86 6.29
CA PRO A 69 -10.29 -5.04 5.37
C PRO A 69 -8.97 -4.58 6.03
N TYR A 70 -7.86 -5.21 5.68
CA TYR A 70 -6.54 -4.77 6.10
C TYR A 70 -5.61 -4.53 4.92
N LEU A 71 -4.55 -3.77 5.12
CA LEU A 71 -3.39 -3.70 4.23
C LEU A 71 -2.29 -4.60 4.80
N LYS A 72 -1.72 -5.47 3.96
CA LYS A 72 -0.52 -6.25 4.28
C LYS A 72 0.64 -5.68 3.46
N ALA A 73 1.64 -5.13 4.13
CA ALA A 73 2.77 -4.48 3.48
C ALA A 73 4.11 -5.03 4.00
N ASN A 74 5.06 -5.21 3.08
CA ASN A 74 6.46 -5.38 3.44
C ASN A 74 7.05 -3.99 3.66
N VAL A 75 7.56 -3.74 4.85
CA VAL A 75 8.10 -2.44 5.26
C VAL A 75 9.59 -2.61 5.55
N ILE A 76 10.40 -1.75 4.93
CA ILE A 76 11.83 -1.62 5.21
C ILE A 76 12.02 -0.33 6.00
N GLU A 77 12.50 -0.45 7.23
CA GLU A 77 12.89 0.65 8.09
C GLU A 77 14.41 0.81 8.06
N LEU A 78 14.88 2.02 7.76
CA LEU A 78 16.30 2.34 7.68
C LEU A 78 16.62 3.53 8.59
N VAL A 79 17.66 3.41 9.42
CA VAL A 79 18.29 4.56 10.08
C VAL A 79 19.62 4.81 9.39
N LEU A 80 19.77 6.02 8.84
CA LEU A 80 20.92 6.40 8.03
C LEU A 80 21.65 7.58 8.67
N ARG A 81 22.98 7.61 8.53
CA ARG A 81 23.82 8.77 8.84
C ARG A 81 24.45 9.28 7.55
N LYS A 82 24.35 10.59 7.29
CA LYS A 82 25.09 11.23 6.21
C LYS A 82 26.57 11.34 6.61
N LYS A 83 27.47 10.93 5.73
CA LYS A 83 28.92 11.10 5.90
C LYS A 83 29.36 12.54 5.66
#